data_AF-A0AA46PV02-F1
#
_entry.id   AF-A0AA46PV02-F1
#
_cell.length_a   1.000
_cell.length_b   1.000
_cell.length_c   1.000
_cell.angle_alpha   90.00
_cell.angle_beta   90.00
_cell.angle_gamma   90.00
#
_symmetry.space_group_name_H-M   'P 1'
#
loop_
_entity.id
_entity.type
_entity.pdbx_description
1 polymer ?
#
loop_
_entity_poly.entity_id
_entity_poly.type
_entity_poly.pdbx_seq_one_letter_code
_entity_poly.pdbx_strand_id
1 'polypeptide(L)'
;MIFLIYLVINMSVLFLFIKLKKHLHILEVLVYWMVSSYLFQNFSALCYMNFKTLVIPEQLSYEFAHFLNRILLFPVLMVLSLNYFLTLKTYKSRILLITFFILILSGLEWLGHTTGVLIHVHWRIWWSFTFWLVSILALIGFMKFFRKILYRGD
;
A
#
# COMPACT_ATOMS: atom_id res chain seq x y z
N MET A 1 13.43 -1.29 19.45
CA MET A 1 14.29 -1.11 18.25
C MET A 1 13.50 -1.26 16.95
N ILE A 2 12.68 -2.31 16.80
CA ILE A 2 11.93 -2.59 15.56
C ILE A 2 10.99 -1.44 15.17
N PHE A 3 10.25 -0.87 16.12
CA PHE A 3 9.42 0.33 15.86
C PHE A 3 10.23 1.49 15.24
N LEU A 4 11.42 1.78 15.75
CA LEU A 4 12.26 2.87 15.22
C LEU A 4 12.71 2.59 13.78
N ILE A 5 13.05 1.34 13.45
CA ILE A 5 13.38 0.93 12.07
C ILE A 5 12.21 1.22 11.15
N TYR A 6 10.99 0.80 11.53
CA TYR A 6 9.80 1.06 10.73
C TYR A 6 9.45 2.53 10.66
N LEU A 7 9.66 3.30 11.72
CA LEU A 7 9.48 4.75 11.72
C LEU A 7 10.42 5.42 10.72
N VAL A 8 11.69 5.03 10.68
CA VAL A 8 12.65 5.53 9.69
C VAL A 8 12.21 5.16 8.26
N ILE A 9 11.83 3.91 8.01
CA ILE A 9 11.35 3.46 6.69
C ILE A 9 10.13 4.29 6.24
N ASN A 10 9.15 4.47 7.12
CA ASN A 10 7.95 5.26 6.84
C ASN A 10 8.29 6.71 6.54
N MET A 11 9.15 7.33 7.35
CA MET A 11 9.60 8.71 7.14
C MET A 11 10.38 8.88 5.85
N SER A 12 11.24 7.92 5.48
CA SER A 12 11.96 7.93 4.21
C SER A 12 11.00 7.87 3.01
N VAL A 13 10.02 6.96 3.05
CA VAL A 13 9.01 6.85 1.98
C VAL A 13 8.13 8.10 1.91
N LEU A 14 7.73 8.66 3.05
CA LEU A 14 6.98 9.92 3.11
C LEU A 14 7.79 11.09 2.55
N PHE A 15 9.06 11.19 2.91
CA PHE A 15 9.94 12.25 2.42
C PHE A 15 10.13 12.17 0.91
N LEU A 16 10.39 10.96 0.39
CA LEU A 16 10.44 10.70 -1.05
C LEU A 16 9.12 11.09 -1.70
N PHE A 17 7.98 10.72 -1.10
CA PHE A 17 6.67 11.12 -1.58
C PHE A 17 6.57 12.65 -1.68
N ILE A 18 6.82 13.39 -0.61
CA ILE A 18 6.68 14.85 -0.59
C ILE A 18 7.59 15.53 -1.62
N LYS A 19 8.82 15.04 -1.81
CA LYS A 19 9.80 15.61 -2.76
C LYS A 19 9.46 15.35 -4.23
N LEU A 20 8.70 14.30 -4.52
CA LEU A 20 8.35 13.95 -5.89
C LEU A 20 7.32 14.92 -6.49
N LYS A 21 7.55 15.31 -7.75
CA LYS A 21 6.57 16.07 -8.53
C LYS A 21 5.27 15.27 -8.64
N LYS A 22 4.18 15.89 -8.20
CA LYS A 22 2.85 15.26 -8.22
C LYS A 22 2.15 15.54 -9.54
N HIS A 23 1.69 14.48 -10.18
CA HIS A 23 0.78 14.50 -11.33
C HIS A 23 -0.67 14.27 -10.92
N LEU A 24 -0.88 13.95 -9.63
CA LEU A 24 -2.17 13.86 -8.98
C LEU A 24 -2.52 15.20 -8.36
N HIS A 25 -3.79 15.60 -8.48
CA HIS A 25 -4.32 16.73 -7.74
C HIS A 25 -4.34 16.41 -6.22
N ILE A 26 -4.30 17.42 -5.35
CA ILE A 26 -4.26 17.20 -3.90
C ILE A 26 -5.47 16.40 -3.38
N LEU A 27 -6.66 16.67 -3.94
CA LEU A 27 -7.88 15.92 -3.64
C LEU A 27 -7.74 14.44 -4.00
N GLU A 28 -7.15 14.15 -5.17
CA GLU A 28 -6.90 12.77 -5.60
C GLU A 28 -5.94 12.06 -4.66
N VAL A 29 -4.86 12.72 -4.24
CA VAL A 29 -3.91 12.17 -3.26
C VAL A 29 -4.64 11.79 -1.98
N LEU A 30 -5.45 12.69 -1.42
CA LEU A 30 -6.19 12.43 -0.18
C LEU A 30 -7.16 11.26 -0.32
N VAL A 31 -7.98 11.26 -1.38
CA VAL A 31 -8.99 10.21 -1.60
C VAL A 31 -8.32 8.86 -1.87
N TYR A 32 -7.31 8.80 -2.74
CA TYR A 32 -6.63 7.55 -3.06
C TYR A 32 -5.84 7.01 -1.87
N TRP A 33 -5.31 7.89 -1.02
CA TRP A 33 -4.70 7.50 0.25
C TRP A 33 -5.75 6.84 1.15
N MET A 34 -6.91 7.47 1.37
CA MET A 34 -7.99 6.91 2.18
C MET A 34 -8.46 5.54 1.65
N VAL A 35 -8.69 5.42 0.34
CA VAL A 35 -9.08 4.15 -0.29
C VAL A 35 -8.00 3.08 -0.09
N SER A 36 -6.73 3.43 -0.28
CA SER A 36 -5.61 2.49 -0.09
C SER A 36 -5.49 2.03 1.37
N SER A 37 -5.61 2.96 2.33
CA SER A 37 -5.66 2.63 3.76
C SER A 37 -6.82 1.71 4.09
N TYR A 38 -8.00 1.99 3.54
CA TYR A 38 -9.20 1.17 3.75
C TYR A 38 -9.01 -0.25 3.23
N LEU A 39 -8.47 -0.43 2.01
CA LEU A 39 -8.23 -1.76 1.43
C LEU A 39 -7.31 -2.61 2.33
N PHE A 40 -6.17 -2.07 2.73
CA PHE A 40 -5.22 -2.83 3.54
C PHE A 40 -5.68 -3.02 4.99
N GLN A 41 -6.35 -2.02 5.58
CA GLN A 41 -6.92 -2.13 6.92
C GLN A 41 -7.98 -3.23 6.99
N ASN A 42 -8.92 -3.28 6.05
CA ASN A 42 -9.96 -4.30 6.04
C ASN A 42 -9.39 -5.69 5.77
N PHE A 43 -8.43 -5.78 4.83
CA PHE A 43 -7.75 -7.05 4.57
C PHE A 43 -6.99 -7.56 5.80
N SER A 44 -6.20 -6.70 6.45
CA SER A 44 -5.47 -7.05 7.67
C SER A 44 -6.44 -7.45 8.79
N ALA A 45 -7.57 -6.75 8.94
CA ALA A 45 -8.58 -7.08 9.94
C ALA A 45 -9.27 -8.43 9.66
N LEU A 46 -9.65 -8.71 8.42
CA LEU A 46 -10.24 -10.00 8.02
C LEU A 46 -9.27 -11.17 8.30
N CYS A 47 -8.01 -11.00 7.92
CA CYS A 47 -7.00 -12.05 8.10
C CYS A 47 -6.62 -12.26 9.57
N TYR A 48 -6.64 -11.19 10.37
CA TYR A 48 -6.35 -11.25 11.81
C TYR A 48 -7.54 -11.80 12.62
N MET A 49 -8.73 -11.21 12.46
CA MET A 49 -9.91 -11.51 13.29
C MET A 49 -10.64 -12.77 12.83
N ASN A 50 -10.80 -12.98 11.52
CA ASN A 50 -11.68 -14.02 10.99
C ASN A 50 -10.90 -15.26 10.59
N PHE A 51 -9.90 -15.12 9.73
CA PHE A 51 -9.16 -16.26 9.19
C PHE A 51 -8.01 -16.74 10.09
N LYS A 52 -7.57 -15.91 11.04
CA LYS A 52 -6.41 -16.16 11.93
C LYS A 52 -5.14 -16.53 11.15
N THR A 53 -5.03 -16.02 9.92
CA THR A 53 -3.89 -16.24 9.03
C THR A 53 -2.83 -15.16 9.19
N LEU A 54 -3.14 -14.08 9.91
CA LEU A 54 -2.21 -13.06 10.37
C LEU A 54 -2.26 -13.00 11.89
N VAL A 55 -1.10 -12.91 12.53
CA VAL A 55 -0.94 -12.68 13.96
C VAL A 55 -0.07 -11.44 14.15
N ILE A 56 -0.59 -10.49 14.91
CA ILE A 56 0.16 -9.31 15.33
C ILE A 56 0.50 -9.55 16.80
N PRO A 57 1.79 -9.56 17.19
CA PRO A 57 2.13 -9.78 18.59
C PRO A 57 1.64 -8.61 19.46
N GLU A 58 1.16 -8.91 20.67
CA GLU A 58 0.61 -7.95 21.65
C GLU A 58 1.67 -7.01 22.26
N GLN A 59 2.89 -6.98 21.70
CA GLN A 59 3.89 -6.02 22.12
C GLN A 59 3.65 -4.69 21.42
N LEU A 60 3.48 -3.65 22.23
CA LEU A 60 3.18 -2.28 21.80
C LEU A 60 4.10 -1.76 20.67
N SER A 61 5.39 -2.16 20.65
CA SER A 61 6.31 -1.79 19.57
C SER A 61 5.95 -2.41 18.20
N TYR A 62 5.46 -3.64 18.18
CA TYR A 62 5.04 -4.32 16.95
C TYR A 62 3.70 -3.79 16.46
N GLU A 63 2.76 -3.58 17.38
CA GLU A 63 1.45 -3.00 17.06
C GLU A 63 1.58 -1.60 16.44
N PHE A 64 2.38 -0.71 17.04
CA PHE A 64 2.59 0.62 16.48
C PHE A 64 3.33 0.59 15.13
N ALA A 65 4.28 -0.33 14.95
CA ALA A 65 4.95 -0.50 13.66
C ALA A 65 3.96 -0.95 12.57
N HIS A 66 3.10 -1.92 12.89
CA HIS A 66 2.06 -2.39 11.98
C HIS A 66 1.03 -1.31 11.67
N PHE A 67 0.57 -0.57 12.70
CA PHE A 67 -0.34 0.55 12.56
C PHE A 67 0.23 1.64 11.64
N LEU A 68 1.49 2.02 11.84
CA LEU A 68 2.16 3.03 11.02
C LEU A 68 2.27 2.56 9.56
N ASN A 69 2.67 1.30 9.34
CA ASN A 69 2.73 0.73 8.00
C ASN A 69 1.36 0.75 7.30
N ARG A 70 0.30 0.42 8.06
CA ARG A 70 -1.07 0.38 7.55
C ARG A 70 -1.62 1.73 7.11
N ILE A 71 -1.32 2.79 7.86
CA ILE A 71 -1.86 4.13 7.61
C ILE A 71 -0.99 4.93 6.66
N LEU A 72 0.32 4.66 6.65
CA LEU A 72 1.28 5.49 5.93
C LEU A 72 2.04 4.69 4.87
N LEU A 73 2.84 3.69 5.25
CA LEU A 73 3.75 3.01 4.31
C LEU A 73 3.04 2.47 3.07
N PHE A 74 2.09 1.56 3.26
CA PHE A 74 1.39 0.90 2.15
C PHE A 74 0.52 1.89 1.36
N PRO A 75 -0.30 2.75 2.00
CA PRO A 75 -1.08 3.75 1.27
C PRO A 75 -0.23 4.71 0.43
N VAL A 76 0.88 5.22 0.97
CA VAL A 76 1.78 6.12 0.23
C VAL A 76 2.36 5.43 -1.00
N LEU A 77 2.81 4.18 -0.87
CA LEU A 77 3.34 3.41 -1.99
C LEU A 77 2.26 3.13 -3.06
N MET A 78 1.03 2.85 -2.64
CA MET A 78 -0.09 2.69 -3.57
C MET A 78 -0.41 3.99 -4.31
N VAL A 79 -0.43 5.14 -3.62
CA VAL A 79 -0.62 6.46 -4.27
C VAL A 79 0.56 6.81 -5.19
N LEU A 80 1.80 6.46 -4.81
CA LEU A 80 2.96 6.60 -5.70
C LEU A 80 2.80 5.79 -6.98
N SER A 81 2.29 4.56 -6.87
CA SER A 81 2.04 3.72 -8.04
C SER A 81 1.10 4.43 -9.02
N LEU A 82 0.05 5.09 -8.54
CA LEU A 82 -0.85 5.87 -9.39
C LEU A 82 -0.17 7.10 -10.00
N ASN A 83 0.60 7.82 -9.19
CA ASN A 83 1.31 9.02 -9.65
C ASN A 83 2.23 8.72 -10.84
N TYR A 84 2.98 7.63 -10.78
CA TYR A 84 3.80 7.16 -11.89
C TYR A 84 2.98 6.54 -13.02
N PHE A 85 1.91 5.81 -12.71
CA PHE A 85 1.05 5.19 -13.73
C PHE A 85 0.51 6.22 -14.74
N LEU A 86 0.20 7.44 -14.27
CA LEU A 86 -0.30 8.54 -15.10
C LEU A 86 0.73 9.12 -16.07
N THR A 87 2.02 9.02 -15.77
CA THR A 87 3.07 9.55 -16.65
C THR A 87 3.44 8.57 -17.76
N LEU A 88 3.08 7.29 -17.61
CA LEU A 88 3.43 6.24 -18.55
C LEU A 88 2.44 6.17 -19.72
N LYS A 89 2.99 6.25 -20.94
CA LYS A 89 2.23 6.20 -22.20
C LYS A 89 2.01 4.78 -22.72
N THR A 90 2.96 3.87 -22.51
CA THR A 90 2.91 2.53 -23.11
C THR A 90 2.31 1.50 -22.14
N TYR A 91 1.59 0.52 -22.70
CA TYR A 91 1.03 -0.57 -21.92
C TYR A 91 2.11 -1.43 -21.24
N LYS A 92 3.22 -1.69 -21.94
CA LYS A 92 4.36 -2.45 -21.39
C LYS A 92 4.94 -1.78 -20.14
N SER A 93 5.19 -0.47 -20.18
CA SER A 93 5.71 0.25 -19.01
C SER A 93 4.73 0.25 -17.84
N ARG A 94 3.42 0.30 -18.10
CA ARG A 94 2.40 0.21 -17.05
C ARG A 94 2.38 -1.15 -16.37
N ILE A 95 2.50 -2.25 -17.13
CA ILE A 95 2.64 -3.60 -16.55
C ILE A 95 3.89 -3.66 -15.67
N LEU A 96 5.04 -3.23 -16.20
CA LEU A 96 6.30 -3.24 -15.44
C LEU A 96 6.20 -2.44 -14.14
N LEU A 97 5.55 -1.27 -14.17
CA LEU A 97 5.31 -0.46 -12.98
C LEU A 97 4.45 -1.19 -11.96
N ILE A 98 3.35 -1.81 -12.40
CA ILE A 98 2.46 -2.58 -11.51
C ILE A 98 3.23 -3.74 -10.89
N THR A 99 3.96 -4.52 -11.68
CA THR A 99 4.80 -5.62 -11.19
C THR A 99 5.84 -5.13 -10.18
N PHE A 100 6.51 -4.00 -10.46
CA PHE A 100 7.48 -3.41 -9.55
C PHE A 100 6.87 -3.02 -8.19
N PHE A 101 5.73 -2.34 -8.18
CA PHE A 101 5.06 -1.97 -6.93
C PHE A 101 4.51 -3.18 -6.19
N ILE A 102 4.00 -4.21 -6.88
CA ILE A 102 3.62 -5.48 -6.26
C ILE A 102 4.82 -6.11 -5.53
N LEU A 103 5.98 -6.18 -6.18
CA LEU A 103 7.20 -6.73 -5.57
C LEU A 103 7.64 -5.93 -4.34
N ILE A 104 7.57 -4.60 -4.39
CA ILE A 104 7.89 -3.75 -3.23
C ILE A 104 6.90 -4.00 -2.08
N LEU A 105 5.60 -3.96 -2.36
CA LEU A 105 4.56 -4.11 -1.34
C LEU A 105 4.63 -5.50 -0.69
N SER A 106 4.74 -6.57 -1.50
CA SER A 106 4.98 -7.92 -1.01
C SER A 106 6.29 -8.02 -0.23
N GLY A 107 7.37 -7.42 -0.72
CA GLY A 107 8.66 -7.42 -0.03
C GLY A 107 8.58 -6.78 1.36
N LEU A 108 7.87 -5.66 1.49
CA LEU A 108 7.68 -4.97 2.78
C LEU A 108 6.75 -5.75 3.72
N GLU A 109 5.72 -6.41 3.21
CA GLU A 109 4.87 -7.33 3.98
C GLU A 109 5.69 -8.50 4.53
N TRP A 110 6.54 -9.13 3.70
CA TRP A 110 7.43 -10.20 4.13
C TRP A 110 8.54 -9.74 5.05
N LEU A 111 9.01 -8.49 4.92
CA LEU A 111 9.90 -7.88 5.90
C LEU A 111 9.20 -7.77 7.26
N GLY A 112 7.91 -7.41 7.27
CA GLY A 112 7.02 -7.49 8.44
C GLY A 112 6.96 -8.88 9.05
N HIS A 113 6.91 -9.91 8.21
CA HIS A 113 6.96 -11.29 8.65
C HIS A 113 8.27 -11.67 9.32
N THR A 114 9.39 -11.42 8.65
CA THR A 114 10.71 -11.78 9.14
C THR A 114 11.12 -11.03 10.40
N THR A 115 10.60 -9.81 10.58
CA THR A 115 10.84 -9.00 11.79
C THR A 115 9.86 -9.27 12.93
N GLY A 116 8.85 -10.14 12.70
CA GLY A 116 7.83 -10.46 13.68
C GLY A 116 6.74 -9.41 13.87
N VAL A 117 6.76 -8.29 13.12
CA VAL A 117 5.70 -7.26 13.17
C VAL A 117 4.35 -7.79 12.68
N LEU A 118 4.37 -8.68 11.69
CA LEU A 118 3.18 -9.29 11.09
C LEU A 118 3.45 -10.76 10.77
N ILE A 119 3.02 -11.66 11.64
CA ILE A 119 3.29 -13.09 11.49
C ILE A 119 2.22 -13.73 10.61
N HIS A 120 2.65 -14.32 9.51
CA HIS A 120 1.81 -15.08 8.60
C HIS A 120 1.69 -16.52 9.10
N VAL A 121 0.47 -17.00 9.27
CA VAL A 121 0.17 -18.36 9.74
C VAL A 121 -0.60 -19.09 8.63
N HIS A 122 -0.07 -20.23 8.18
CA HIS A 122 -0.60 -21.00 7.03
C HIS A 122 -0.74 -20.17 5.73
N TRP A 123 0.06 -19.11 5.60
CA TRP A 123 -0.02 -18.20 4.47
C TRP A 123 0.79 -18.71 3.29
N ARG A 124 0.20 -18.67 2.10
CA ARG A 124 0.91 -18.98 0.86
C ARG A 124 1.42 -17.69 0.26
N ILE A 125 2.68 -17.65 -0.15
CA ILE A 125 3.35 -16.43 -0.62
C ILE A 125 2.63 -15.74 -1.78
N TRP A 126 1.96 -16.51 -2.64
CA TRP A 126 1.16 -15.96 -3.74
C TRP A 126 -0.10 -15.21 -3.31
N TRP A 127 -0.59 -15.41 -2.08
CA TRP A 127 -1.71 -14.63 -1.55
C TRP A 127 -1.33 -13.16 -1.36
N SER A 128 -0.12 -12.87 -0.90
CA SER A 128 0.43 -11.51 -0.83
C SER A 128 0.44 -10.87 -2.23
N PHE A 129 1.04 -11.55 -3.21
CA PHE A 129 1.08 -11.07 -4.60
C PHE A 129 -0.31 -10.82 -5.19
N THR A 130 -1.25 -11.74 -4.93
CA THR A 130 -2.63 -11.63 -5.41
C THR A 130 -3.34 -10.43 -4.78
N PHE A 131 -3.20 -10.25 -3.47
CA PHE A 131 -3.81 -9.14 -2.74
C PHE A 131 -3.32 -7.78 -3.25
N TRP A 132 -2.01 -7.61 -3.43
CA TRP A 132 -1.46 -6.34 -3.92
C TRP A 132 -1.81 -6.08 -5.37
N LEU A 133 -1.84 -7.12 -6.22
CA LEU A 133 -2.32 -7.00 -7.60
C LEU A 133 -3.77 -6.50 -7.64
N VAL A 134 -4.66 -7.16 -6.91
CA VAL A 134 -6.09 -6.79 -6.84
C VAL A 134 -6.25 -5.37 -6.28
N SER A 135 -5.50 -5.02 -5.23
CA SER A 135 -5.57 -3.70 -4.60
C SER A 135 -5.12 -2.58 -5.54
N ILE A 136 -4.02 -2.78 -6.28
CA ILE A 136 -3.55 -1.80 -7.28
C ILE A 136 -4.54 -1.68 -8.44
N LEU A 137 -5.07 -2.80 -8.94
CA LEU A 137 -6.05 -2.78 -10.02
C LEU A 137 -7.36 -2.10 -9.60
N ALA A 138 -7.84 -2.39 -8.39
CA ALA A 138 -9.00 -1.73 -7.80
C ALA A 138 -8.76 -0.21 -7.66
N LEU A 139 -7.58 0.19 -7.18
CA LEU A 139 -7.23 1.60 -7.03
C LEU A 139 -7.09 2.31 -8.38
N ILE A 140 -6.53 1.67 -9.41
CA ILE A 140 -6.48 2.21 -10.78
C ILE A 140 -7.89 2.36 -11.36
N GLY A 141 -8.76 1.36 -11.16
CA GLY A 141 -10.16 1.41 -11.56
C GLY A 141 -10.89 2.56 -10.89
N PHE A 142 -10.73 2.69 -9.57
CA PHE A 142 -11.28 3.78 -8.78
C PHE A 142 -10.76 5.14 -9.24
N MET A 143 -9.45 5.29 -9.49
CA MET A 143 -8.86 6.53 -10.03
C MET A 143 -9.52 6.94 -11.35
N LYS A 144 -9.68 6.01 -12.30
CA LYS A 144 -10.33 6.30 -13.59
C LYS A 144 -11.79 6.75 -13.39
N PHE A 145 -12.53 6.09 -12.50
CA PHE A 145 -13.90 6.45 -12.18
C PHE A 145 -13.99 7.82 -11.50
N PHE A 146 -13.15 8.05 -10.49
CA PHE A 146 -13.11 9.31 -9.73
C PHE A 146 -12.75 10.49 -10.62
N ARG A 147 -11.71 10.37 -11.46
CA ARG A 147 -11.37 11.40 -12.46
C ARG A 147 -12.50 11.69 -13.43
N LYS A 148 -13.22 10.65 -13.89
CA LYS A 148 -14.38 10.83 -14.77
C LYS A 148 -15.49 11.66 -14.13
N ILE A 149 -15.62 11.63 -12.80
CA ILE A 149 -16.58 12.46 -12.05
C ILE A 149 -16.00 13.84 -11.78
N LEU A 150 -14.75 13.90 -11.31
CA LEU A 150 -14.08 15.12 -10.89
C LEU A 150 -13.93 16.13 -12.04
N TYR A 151 -13.62 15.63 -13.24
CA TYR A 151 -13.48 16.45 -14.46
C TYR A 151 -14.74 16.38 -15.34
N ARG A 152 -15.88 15.97 -14.79
CA ARG A 152 -17.16 15.93 -15.51
C ARG A 152 -17.74 17.34 -15.61
N GLY A 153 -17.12 18.20 -16.38
CA GLY A 153 -17.51 19.62 -16.48
C GLY A 153 -16.45 20.53 -17.09
N ASP A 154 -15.21 20.05 -17.20
CA ASP A 154 -14.17 20.60 -18.09
C ASP A 154 -14.27 19.99 -19.49
#